data_AF-A0A0H5CRT8-F1
#
_entry.id   AF-A0A0H5CRT8-F1
#
_cell.length_a   1.000
_cell.length_b   1.000
_cell.length_c   1.000
_cell.angle_alpha   90.00
_cell.angle_beta   90.00
_cell.angle_gamma   90.00
#
_symmetry.space_group_name_H-M   'P 1'
#
loop_
_entity.id
_entity.type
_entity.pdbx_description
1 polymer ?
#
loop_
_entity_poly.entity_id
_entity_poly.type
_entity_poly.pdbx_seq_one_letter_code
_entity_poly.pdbx_strand_id
1 'polypeptide(L)'
;MTDLTIDAVVIPGDQAERVDYPDDTIWLRAVGHGDIQVADYTSTDRDGPPAHSHPWDEAQIVVEGEVEFLIGDRWQGGGSGTVQLLPRGVAHSVRVPAGTARILQVSVGAPYDGLARDMARLFAAGASLAEIVEVAGQHGVKLG
;
A
#
# COMPACT_ATOMS: atom_id res chain seq x y z
N MET A 1 3.78 -0.35 24.54
CA MET A 1 2.81 -0.39 23.42
C MET A 1 2.02 0.90 23.51
N THR A 2 1.94 1.66 22.43
CA THR A 2 0.97 2.76 22.34
C THR A 2 -0.39 2.11 22.14
N ASP A 3 -1.41 2.59 22.85
CA ASP A 3 -2.78 2.13 22.64
C ASP A 3 -3.23 2.56 21.24
N LEU A 4 -3.75 1.61 20.47
CA LEU A 4 -4.35 1.87 19.16
C LEU A 4 -5.78 2.42 19.38
N THR A 5 -6.16 3.39 18.58
CA THR A 5 -7.48 4.03 18.58
C THR A 5 -8.20 3.71 17.27
N ILE A 6 -9.50 3.37 17.35
CA ILE A 6 -10.35 3.11 16.18
C ILE A 6 -11.75 3.62 16.51
N ASP A 7 -12.37 4.32 15.57
CA ASP A 7 -13.76 4.76 15.72
C ASP A 7 -14.75 3.60 15.55
N ALA A 8 -15.83 3.61 16.33
CA ALA A 8 -16.97 2.72 16.11
C ALA A 8 -17.87 3.25 14.99
N VAL A 9 -17.51 2.95 13.74
CA VAL A 9 -18.19 3.49 12.54
C VAL A 9 -18.44 2.42 11.47
N VAL A 10 -19.49 2.60 10.69
CA VAL A 10 -19.73 1.86 9.43
C VAL A 10 -19.58 2.86 8.29
N ILE A 11 -18.67 2.57 7.35
CA ILE A 11 -18.37 3.44 6.22
C ILE A 11 -19.09 2.89 4.97
N PRO A 12 -20.03 3.66 4.38
CA PRO A 12 -20.65 3.29 3.11
C PRO A 12 -19.63 3.16 1.98
N GLY A 13 -19.77 2.14 1.13
CA GLY A 13 -18.79 1.85 0.08
C GLY A 13 -18.65 2.92 -1.01
N ASP A 14 -19.64 3.81 -1.15
CA ASP A 14 -19.65 4.94 -2.06
C ASP A 14 -18.88 6.17 -1.54
N GLN A 15 -18.42 6.13 -0.28
CA GLN A 15 -17.56 7.16 0.31
C GLN A 15 -16.06 6.90 0.11
N ALA A 16 -15.69 5.79 -0.53
CA ALA A 16 -14.30 5.47 -0.79
C ALA A 16 -13.67 6.49 -1.76
N GLU A 17 -12.50 7.00 -1.40
CA GLU A 17 -11.70 7.88 -2.26
C GLU A 17 -10.89 7.02 -3.24
N ARG A 18 -10.89 7.39 -4.52
CA ARG A 18 -10.04 6.77 -5.53
C ARG A 18 -8.77 7.61 -5.73
N VAL A 19 -7.62 6.96 -5.74
CA VAL A 19 -6.36 7.51 -6.24
C VAL A 19 -5.74 6.55 -7.26
N ASP A 20 -5.06 7.09 -8.26
CA ASP A 20 -4.49 6.31 -9.36
C ASP A 20 -2.97 6.45 -9.38
N TYR A 21 -2.29 5.31 -9.45
CA TYR A 21 -0.87 5.16 -9.76
C TYR A 21 -0.74 4.68 -11.22
N PRO A 22 0.48 4.61 -11.80
CA PRO A 22 0.65 4.18 -13.18
C PRO A 22 0.01 2.82 -13.50
N ASP A 23 0.14 1.85 -12.59
CA ASP A 23 -0.31 0.46 -12.78
C ASP A 23 -1.42 0.05 -11.78
N ASP A 24 -1.72 0.90 -10.80
CA ASP A 24 -2.65 0.58 -9.71
C ASP A 24 -3.83 1.56 -9.67
N THR A 25 -5.05 1.03 -9.60
CA THR A 25 -6.23 1.79 -9.16
C THR A 25 -6.47 1.47 -7.69
N ILE A 26 -6.34 2.48 -6.82
CA ILE A 26 -6.42 2.32 -5.37
C ILE A 26 -7.70 2.97 -4.85
N TRP A 27 -8.45 2.24 -4.04
CA TRP A 27 -9.60 2.74 -3.28
C TRP A 27 -9.26 2.82 -1.81
N LEU A 28 -9.16 4.03 -1.28
CA LEU A 28 -9.04 4.32 0.16
C LEU A 28 -10.42 4.15 0.79
N ARG A 29 -10.67 2.99 1.41
CA ARG A 29 -11.97 2.58 1.96
C ARG A 29 -12.24 3.18 3.33
N ALA A 30 -11.23 3.22 4.19
CA ALA A 30 -11.33 3.72 5.55
C ALA A 30 -10.07 4.50 5.90
N VAL A 31 -10.19 5.81 6.08
CA VAL A 31 -9.10 6.73 6.44
C VAL A 31 -9.63 7.76 7.44
N GLY A 32 -8.77 8.28 8.32
CA GLY A 32 -9.17 9.28 9.32
C GLY A 32 -10.04 8.77 10.47
N HIS A 33 -10.12 7.45 10.68
CA HIS A 33 -10.95 6.80 11.71
C HIS A 33 -10.11 6.10 12.80
N GLY A 34 -9.01 6.76 13.20
CA GLY A 34 -8.02 6.25 14.14
C GLY A 34 -6.76 5.72 13.46
N ASP A 35 -6.14 4.71 14.07
CA ASP A 35 -4.83 4.17 13.70
C ASP A 35 -4.91 3.03 12.68
N ILE A 36 -6.09 2.67 12.17
CA ILE A 36 -6.25 1.67 11.12
C ILE A 36 -6.76 2.33 9.85
N GLN A 37 -6.09 2.03 8.74
CA GLN A 37 -6.53 2.40 7.40
C GLN A 37 -6.75 1.15 6.55
N VAL A 38 -7.80 1.17 5.74
CA VAL A 38 -8.15 0.09 4.82
C VAL A 38 -8.19 0.63 3.41
N ALA A 39 -7.49 -0.04 2.50
CA ALA A 39 -7.56 0.22 1.08
C ALA A 39 -7.64 -1.11 0.31
N ASP A 40 -8.22 -1.10 -0.87
CA ASP A 40 -7.99 -2.16 -1.85
C ASP A 40 -7.48 -1.56 -3.16
N TYR A 41 -6.66 -2.31 -3.87
CA TYR A 41 -6.15 -1.88 -5.16
C TYR A 41 -6.19 -3.01 -6.19
N THR A 42 -6.45 -2.60 -7.42
CA THR A 42 -6.31 -3.45 -8.61
C THR A 42 -5.01 -3.05 -9.29
N SER A 43 -4.12 -4.01 -9.49
CA SER A 43 -2.82 -3.84 -10.14
C SER A 43 -2.77 -4.63 -11.45
N THR A 44 -2.13 -4.06 -12.47
CA THR A 44 -1.69 -4.81 -13.67
C THR A 44 -0.31 -5.42 -13.46
N ASP A 45 0.20 -6.15 -14.47
CA ASP A 45 1.53 -6.74 -14.45
C ASP A 45 2.62 -5.67 -14.30
N ARG A 46 3.42 -5.82 -13.25
CA ARG A 46 4.48 -4.87 -12.90
C ARG A 46 5.52 -5.51 -11.98
N ASP A 47 6.74 -5.01 -12.03
CA ASP A 47 7.82 -5.38 -11.10
C ASP A 47 7.69 -4.74 -9.71
N GLY A 48 6.85 -3.70 -9.59
CA GLY A 48 6.60 -2.99 -8.34
C GLY A 48 7.66 -1.98 -7.93
N PRO A 49 7.46 -1.31 -6.77
CA PRO A 49 8.42 -0.32 -6.30
C PRO A 49 9.74 -0.99 -5.88
N PRO A 50 10.85 -0.24 -5.87
CA PRO A 50 12.05 -0.68 -5.18
C PRO A 50 11.75 -1.11 -3.74
N ALA A 51 12.57 -2.00 -3.19
CA ALA A 51 12.43 -2.42 -1.81
C ALA A 51 12.46 -1.20 -0.87
N HIS A 52 11.48 -1.10 0.02
CA HIS A 52 11.32 0.03 0.92
C HIS A 52 10.73 -0.39 2.26
N SER A 53 10.83 0.50 3.25
CA SER A 53 10.25 0.32 4.59
C SER A 53 9.52 1.58 5.02
N HIS A 54 8.58 1.43 5.96
CA HIS A 54 7.74 2.52 6.45
C HIS A 54 7.46 2.41 7.96
N PRO A 55 7.00 3.49 8.63
CA PRO A 55 6.80 3.51 10.08
C PRO A 55 5.49 2.88 10.59
N TRP A 56 4.58 2.44 9.70
CA TRP A 56 3.38 1.68 10.06
C TRP A 56 3.58 0.18 9.88
N ASP A 57 2.76 -0.62 10.59
CA ASP A 57 2.63 -2.06 10.28
C ASP A 57 1.62 -2.21 9.13
N GLU A 58 1.80 -3.24 8.29
CA GLU A 58 0.96 -3.46 7.11
C GLU A 58 0.58 -4.94 6.97
N ALA A 59 -0.65 -5.19 6.50
CA ALA A 59 -1.10 -6.49 6.08
C ALA A 59 -1.70 -6.39 4.67
N GLN A 60 -1.32 -7.30 3.79
CA GLN A 60 -1.89 -7.41 2.45
C GLN A 60 -2.50 -8.79 2.23
N ILE A 61 -3.66 -8.85 1.59
CA ILE A 61 -4.37 -10.08 1.27
C ILE A 61 -4.68 -10.07 -0.22
N VAL A 62 -4.24 -11.11 -0.92
CA VAL A 62 -4.61 -11.33 -2.32
C VAL A 62 -6.08 -11.74 -2.37
N VAL A 63 -6.91 -10.93 -3.00
CA VAL A 63 -8.33 -11.19 -3.20
C VAL A 63 -8.54 -12.00 -4.48
N GLU A 64 -7.85 -11.61 -5.56
CA GLU A 64 -7.96 -12.19 -6.90
C GLU A 64 -6.63 -12.04 -7.65
N GLY A 65 -6.35 -12.95 -8.59
CA GLY A 65 -5.10 -12.95 -9.36
C GLY A 65 -3.94 -13.60 -8.59
N GLU A 66 -2.71 -13.35 -9.06
CA GLU A 66 -1.45 -13.85 -8.47
C GLU A 66 -0.56 -12.66 -8.11
N VAL A 67 0.02 -12.67 -6.91
CA VAL A 67 0.89 -11.60 -6.40
C VAL A 67 2.11 -12.22 -5.76
N GLU A 68 3.27 -11.59 -5.95
CA GLU A 68 4.50 -11.94 -5.26
C GLU A 68 4.95 -10.78 -4.38
N PHE A 69 5.44 -11.13 -3.19
CA PHE A 69 5.92 -10.21 -2.17
C PHE A 69 7.39 -10.49 -1.90
N LEU A 70 8.19 -9.43 -1.82
CA LEU A 70 9.59 -9.48 -1.42
C LEU A 70 9.69 -9.23 0.09
N ILE A 71 10.30 -10.15 0.82
CA ILE A 71 10.72 -9.93 2.22
C ILE A 71 12.15 -10.46 2.36
N GLY A 72 13.07 -9.62 2.83
CA GLY A 72 14.49 -9.94 2.81
C GLY A 72 14.99 -10.02 1.36
N ASP A 73 15.51 -11.17 0.95
CA ASP A 73 16.06 -11.43 -0.39
C ASP A 73 15.18 -12.38 -1.23
N ARG A 74 13.96 -12.69 -0.77
CA ARG A 74 13.12 -13.72 -1.38
C ARG A 74 11.78 -13.17 -1.81
N TRP A 75 11.47 -13.40 -3.09
CA TRP A 75 10.11 -13.30 -3.61
C TRP A 75 9.33 -14.56 -3.25
N GLN A 76 8.15 -14.38 -2.68
CA GLN A 76 7.21 -15.44 -2.34
C GLN A 76 5.79 -14.93 -2.58
N GLY A 77 4.91 -15.78 -3.06
CA GLY A 77 3.60 -15.33 -3.49
C GLY A 77 2.62 -16.46 -3.71
N GLY A 78 1.45 -16.08 -4.17
CA GLY A 78 0.37 -16.98 -4.52
C GLY A 78 -0.91 -16.22 -4.80
N GLY A 79 -1.94 -16.97 -5.21
CA GLY A 79 -3.23 -16.41 -5.55
C GLY A 79 -4.12 -16.08 -4.35
N SER A 80 -5.42 -16.05 -4.60
CA SER A 80 -6.46 -15.68 -3.62
C SER A 80 -6.28 -16.36 -2.25
N GLY A 81 -6.34 -15.56 -1.20
CA GLY A 81 -6.13 -15.99 0.20
C GLY A 81 -4.68 -15.95 0.68
N THR A 82 -3.72 -15.65 -0.20
CA THR A 82 -2.33 -15.39 0.21
C THR A 82 -2.26 -14.10 1.03
N VAL A 83 -1.54 -14.14 2.17
CA VAL A 83 -1.42 -13.01 3.09
C VAL A 83 0.05 -12.67 3.34
N GLN A 84 0.37 -11.38 3.26
CA GLN A 84 1.62 -10.82 3.76
C GLN A 84 1.35 -10.04 5.06
N LEU A 85 2.23 -10.21 6.05
CA LEU A 85 2.26 -9.40 7.26
C LEU A 85 3.63 -8.73 7.36
N LEU A 86 3.62 -7.41 7.54
CA LEU A 86 4.78 -6.54 7.49
C LEU A 86 4.84 -5.69 8.75
N PRO A 87 5.69 -6.08 9.73
CA PRO A 87 6.03 -5.18 10.81
C PRO A 87 6.68 -3.90 10.27
N ARG A 88 6.41 -2.78 10.92
CA ARG A 88 7.04 -1.49 10.62
C ARG A 88 8.56 -1.61 10.53
N GLY A 89 9.15 -0.89 9.60
CA GLY A 89 10.59 -0.89 9.36
C GLY A 89 11.13 -2.13 8.64
N VAL A 90 10.30 -3.13 8.31
CA VAL A 90 10.73 -4.26 7.46
C VAL A 90 10.73 -3.83 6.00
N ALA A 91 11.89 -3.97 5.35
CA ALA A 91 12.02 -3.71 3.93
C ALA A 91 11.26 -4.76 3.11
N HIS A 92 10.44 -4.31 2.17
CA HIS A 92 9.61 -5.18 1.32
C HIS A 92 9.31 -4.54 -0.04
N SER A 93 8.75 -5.35 -0.94
CA SER A 93 8.16 -4.92 -2.20
C SER A 93 7.02 -5.87 -2.59
N VAL A 94 6.20 -5.46 -3.56
CA VAL A 94 5.06 -6.21 -4.07
C VAL A 94 5.05 -6.11 -5.59
N ARG A 95 4.81 -7.23 -6.28
CA ARG A 95 4.75 -7.28 -7.75
C ARG A 95 3.60 -8.18 -8.22
N VAL A 96 3.11 -7.91 -9.42
CA VAL A 96 2.14 -8.76 -10.12
C VAL A 96 2.86 -9.35 -11.32
N PRO A 97 3.24 -10.64 -11.27
CA PRO A 97 4.10 -11.22 -12.31
C PRO A 97 3.41 -11.33 -13.68
N ALA A 98 2.06 -11.43 -13.70
CA ALA A 98 1.29 -11.47 -14.93
C ALA A 98 -0.19 -11.12 -14.69
N GLY A 99 -0.82 -10.49 -15.69
CA GLY A 99 -2.26 -10.27 -15.72
C GLY A 99 -2.73 -9.16 -14.78
N THR A 100 -3.78 -9.43 -14.01
CA THR A 100 -4.37 -8.46 -13.08
C THR A 100 -4.59 -9.13 -11.73
N ALA A 101 -4.33 -8.41 -10.66
CA ALA A 101 -4.58 -8.86 -9.30
C ALA A 101 -5.33 -7.80 -8.50
N ARG A 102 -6.12 -8.26 -7.52
CA ARG A 102 -6.79 -7.41 -6.53
C ARG A 102 -6.24 -7.73 -5.16
N ILE A 103 -5.86 -6.69 -4.43
CA ILE A 103 -5.22 -6.81 -3.11
C ILE A 103 -5.97 -5.92 -2.13
N LEU A 104 -6.28 -6.46 -0.95
CA LEU A 104 -6.74 -5.69 0.20
C LEU A 104 -5.53 -5.38 1.08
N GLN A 105 -5.36 -4.12 1.45
CA GLN A 105 -4.31 -3.63 2.33
C GLN A 105 -4.94 -3.05 3.61
N VAL A 106 -4.33 -3.39 4.74
CA VAL A 106 -4.63 -2.81 6.05
C VAL A 106 -3.34 -2.23 6.60
N SER A 107 -3.34 -0.92 6.88
CA SER A 107 -2.21 -0.21 7.50
C SER A 107 -2.56 0.11 8.95
N VAL A 108 -1.61 -0.10 9.86
CA VAL A 108 -1.76 0.13 11.30
C VAL A 108 -0.69 1.12 11.78
N GLY A 109 -1.08 2.33 12.13
CA GLY A 109 -0.22 3.44 12.54
C GLY A 109 -0.24 4.64 11.58
N ALA A 110 0.86 5.41 11.57
CA ALA A 110 0.95 6.71 10.89
C ALA A 110 0.69 6.62 9.37
N PRO A 111 0.09 7.66 8.76
CA PRO A 111 -0.92 7.46 7.74
C PRO A 111 -0.38 7.06 6.35
N TYR A 112 -0.93 5.97 5.81
CA TYR A 112 -0.72 5.55 4.43
C TYR A 112 -1.46 6.44 3.41
N ASP A 113 -2.65 6.94 3.75
CA ASP A 113 -3.49 7.74 2.86
C ASP A 113 -2.85 9.06 2.42
N GLY A 114 -2.12 9.72 3.33
CA GLY A 114 -1.33 10.91 3.01
C GLY A 114 -0.30 10.63 1.92
N LEU A 115 0.49 9.57 2.09
CA LEU A 115 1.44 9.09 1.08
C LEU A 115 0.70 8.78 -0.23
N ALA A 116 -0.41 8.05 -0.17
CA ALA A 116 -1.14 7.63 -1.35
C ALA A 116 -1.60 8.80 -2.22
N ARG A 117 -2.13 9.86 -1.60
CA ARG A 117 -2.54 11.08 -2.30
C ARG A 117 -1.38 11.84 -2.92
N ASP A 118 -0.25 11.93 -2.20
CA ASP A 118 0.94 12.62 -2.70
C ASP A 118 1.57 11.87 -3.88
N MET A 119 1.70 10.54 -3.79
CA MET A 119 2.23 9.71 -4.88
C MET A 119 1.36 9.81 -6.13
N ALA A 120 0.04 9.74 -5.99
CA ALA A 120 -0.88 9.90 -7.13
C ALA A 120 -0.71 11.26 -7.83
N ARG A 121 -0.56 12.35 -7.05
CA ARG A 121 -0.29 13.69 -7.60
C ARG A 121 1.05 13.75 -8.34
N LEU A 122 2.10 13.16 -7.79
CA LEU A 122 3.43 13.14 -8.41
C LEU A 122 3.46 12.32 -9.70
N PHE A 123 2.85 11.13 -9.70
CA PHE A 123 2.76 10.30 -10.90
C PHE A 123 1.96 11.00 -12.00
N ALA A 124 0.82 11.61 -11.67
CA ALA A 124 0.03 12.37 -12.63
C ALA A 124 0.79 13.59 -13.21
N ALA A 125 1.69 14.18 -12.42
CA ALA A 125 2.55 15.29 -12.85
C ALA A 125 3.79 14.85 -13.65
N GLY A 126 4.05 13.53 -13.77
CA GLY A 126 5.26 13.02 -14.39
C GLY A 126 6.53 13.37 -13.59
N ALA A 127 6.42 13.41 -12.26
CA ALA A 127 7.52 13.74 -11.38
C ALA A 127 8.72 12.79 -11.56
N SER A 128 9.91 13.31 -11.34
CA SER A 128 11.14 12.53 -11.35
C SER A 128 11.19 11.55 -10.19
N LEU A 129 12.02 10.51 -10.31
CA LEU A 129 12.29 9.59 -9.21
C LEU A 129 12.76 10.34 -7.95
N ALA A 130 13.62 11.35 -8.09
CA ALA A 130 14.13 12.12 -6.97
C ALA A 130 13.02 12.82 -6.17
N GLU A 131 12.05 13.43 -6.85
CA GLU A 131 10.89 14.07 -6.21
C GLU A 131 9.98 13.04 -5.52
N ILE A 132 9.78 11.89 -6.16
CA ILE A 132 9.03 10.76 -5.58
C ILE A 132 9.70 10.29 -4.28
N VAL A 133 11.01 10.06 -4.30
CA VAL A 133 11.78 9.64 -3.11
C VAL A 133 11.71 10.69 -2.01
N GLU A 134 11.89 11.96 -2.36
CA GLU A 134 11.85 13.06 -1.40
C GLU A 134 10.51 13.12 -0.67
N VAL A 135 9.40 13.12 -1.41
CA VAL A 135 8.06 13.20 -0.82
C VAL A 135 7.69 11.92 -0.06
N ALA A 136 8.05 10.74 -0.58
CA ALA A 136 7.86 9.49 0.17
C ALA A 136 8.61 9.52 1.51
N GLY A 137 9.82 10.11 1.54
CA GLY A 137 10.61 10.32 2.75
C GLY A 137 9.93 11.21 3.79
N GLN A 138 9.11 12.19 3.38
CA GLN A 138 8.33 13.04 4.28
C GLN A 138 7.25 12.25 5.05
N HIS A 139 6.78 11.14 4.48
CA HIS A 139 5.88 10.18 5.14
C HIS A 139 6.63 9.09 5.92
N GLY A 140 7.96 9.16 5.97
CA GLY A 140 8.81 8.20 6.68
C GLY A 140 9.14 6.94 5.87
N VAL A 141 8.81 6.89 4.58
CA VAL A 141 9.23 5.80 3.69
C VAL A 141 10.74 5.89 3.45
N LYS A 142 11.43 4.77 3.53
CA LYS A 142 12.86 4.65 3.25
C LYS A 142 13.08 3.60 2.19
N LEU A 143 13.69 3.98 1.07
CA LEU A 143 14.17 3.04 0.08
C LEU A 143 15.41 2.31 0.63
N GLY A 144 15.53 1.02 0.27
CA GLY A 144 16.67 0.18 0.61
C GLY A 144 17.94 0.52 -0.15
#